data_AF-A0A351XNM0-F1
#
_entry.id   AF-A0A351XNM0-F1
#
_cell.length_a   1.000
_cell.length_b   1.000
_cell.length_c   1.000
_cell.angle_alpha   90.00
_cell.angle_beta   90.00
_cell.angle_gamma   90.00
#
_symmetry.space_group_name_H-M   'P 1'
#
loop_
_entity.id
_entity.type
_entity.pdbx_description
1 polymer ?
#
loop_
_entity_poly.entity_id
_entity_poly.type
_entity_poly.pdbx_seq_one_letter_code
_entity_poly.pdbx_strand_id
1 'polypeptide(L)'
;MKEKIHTTAICSSTRSALLTGANHHTAGFASVSDTCTGFPNNQGWLKPEYATVAEILQEYDYTSFAVGKWHLLPLDRTEEQGPYQNWPLQKGFDKFYGFMEGFTDQYHPDLIKDNSVIQPPKSPEEGYHLSEDLSEQAVHYIYQHTTAYPEKPFFLYLAYGAAHSPHQAPKEYIDRYKGKFDEGWDIIRERWFENQKKLGIIPQNTVLTPRNQLVKAWDELSEDEKKVYARYMEVFAGFLEHTDEQIGKVIDYLDMIEQRDNTIIVLLSDNGTSAEGGQEGHFVHEKSLDILKTGTEVQVEYSGKINEIEFRAAPQVVTSKEMLDEFFRLD
;
A
#
# COMPACT_ATOMS: atom_id res chain seq x y z
N MET A 1 -9.45 -27.78 10.83
CA MET A 1 -8.76 -26.54 11.24
C MET A 1 -8.82 -25.60 10.06
N LYS A 2 -9.51 -24.45 10.13
CA LYS A 2 -9.23 -23.38 9.17
C LYS A 2 -7.91 -22.77 9.61
N GLU A 3 -6.92 -22.82 8.74
CA GLU A 3 -5.53 -22.53 9.06
C GLU A 3 -5.37 -21.07 9.50
N LYS A 4 -4.62 -20.84 10.57
CA LYS A 4 -4.29 -19.50 11.04
C LYS A 4 -3.05 -19.02 10.30
N ILE A 5 -3.22 -18.05 9.41
CA ILE A 5 -2.10 -17.39 8.73
C ILE A 5 -1.71 -16.18 9.58
N HIS A 6 -0.41 -16.01 9.81
CA HIS A 6 0.14 -14.91 10.61
C HIS A 6 1.23 -14.19 9.83
N THR A 7 1.16 -12.87 9.83
CA THR A 7 2.25 -11.98 9.44
C THR A 7 2.85 -11.31 10.68
N THR A 8 3.85 -10.45 10.49
CA THR A 8 4.30 -9.56 11.56
C THR A 8 3.36 -8.37 11.69
N ALA A 9 3.59 -7.50 12.67
CA ALA A 9 2.76 -6.31 12.88
C ALA A 9 3.07 -5.16 11.91
N ILE A 10 4.12 -5.26 11.07
CA ILE A 10 4.57 -4.15 10.23
C ILE A 10 5.22 -4.61 8.91
N CYS A 11 5.14 -3.76 7.90
CA CYS A 11 5.41 -4.07 6.49
C CYS A 11 6.82 -4.62 6.21
N SER A 12 7.91 -3.88 6.43
CA SER A 12 9.28 -4.36 6.12
C SER A 12 9.61 -5.68 6.83
N SER A 13 9.15 -5.83 8.08
CA SER A 13 9.35 -7.06 8.85
C SER A 13 8.64 -8.24 8.19
N THR A 14 7.36 -8.10 7.81
CA THR A 14 6.64 -9.16 7.09
C THR A 14 7.26 -9.46 5.74
N ARG A 15 7.64 -8.45 4.97
CA ARG A 15 8.25 -8.62 3.63
C ARG A 15 9.57 -9.37 3.71
N SER A 16 10.40 -9.07 4.72
CA SER A 16 11.64 -9.78 4.97
C SER A 16 11.39 -11.27 5.28
N ALA A 17 10.39 -11.57 6.11
CA ALA A 17 10.04 -12.93 6.47
C ALA A 17 9.40 -13.68 5.28
N LEU A 18 8.54 -13.02 4.51
CA LEU A 18 7.87 -13.58 3.33
C LEU A 18 8.89 -13.98 2.27
N LEU A 19 9.83 -13.08 1.94
CA LEU A 19 10.78 -13.34 0.86
C LEU A 19 11.88 -14.29 1.28
N THR A 20 12.24 -14.43 2.56
CA THR A 20 13.38 -15.27 2.99
C THR A 20 13.00 -16.53 3.75
N GLY A 21 11.77 -16.63 4.24
CA GLY A 21 11.35 -17.66 5.20
C GLY A 21 11.99 -17.53 6.59
N ALA A 22 12.80 -16.48 6.83
CA ALA A 22 13.51 -16.29 8.09
C ALA A 22 12.73 -15.43 9.09
N ASN A 23 13.12 -15.51 10.36
CA ASN A 23 12.63 -14.56 11.36
C ASN A 23 13.13 -13.14 11.02
N HIS A 24 12.20 -12.17 10.99
CA HIS A 24 12.49 -10.79 10.59
C HIS A 24 13.61 -10.12 11.41
N HIS A 25 13.71 -10.37 12.72
CA HIS A 25 14.83 -9.86 13.53
C HIS A 25 16.17 -10.42 13.07
N THR A 26 16.22 -11.72 12.73
CA THR A 26 17.46 -12.33 12.28
C THR A 26 17.82 -11.86 10.88
N ALA A 27 16.83 -11.62 10.01
CA ALA A 27 16.99 -11.05 8.68
C ALA A 27 17.41 -9.57 8.65
N GLY A 28 17.25 -8.84 9.76
CA GLY A 28 17.72 -7.46 9.91
C GLY A 28 16.62 -6.40 10.12
N PHE A 29 15.38 -6.82 10.38
CA PHE A 29 14.20 -5.96 10.48
C PHE A 29 13.47 -6.18 11.81
N ALA A 30 13.77 -5.39 12.85
CA ALA A 30 12.95 -5.38 14.07
C ALA A 30 11.74 -4.44 13.92
N SER A 31 11.81 -3.50 12.97
CA SER A 31 10.79 -2.49 12.64
C SER A 31 10.78 -2.25 11.12
N VAL A 32 10.14 -1.17 10.66
CA VAL A 32 10.28 -0.65 9.30
C VAL A 32 11.72 -0.25 9.00
N SER A 33 12.14 -0.41 7.74
CA SER A 33 13.48 -0.05 7.27
C SER A 33 13.84 1.42 7.56
N ASP A 34 12.85 2.30 7.59
CA ASP A 34 13.02 3.75 7.80
C ASP A 34 13.37 4.12 9.25
N THR A 35 13.17 3.19 10.18
CA THR A 35 13.50 3.36 11.62
C THR A 35 14.67 2.46 12.04
N CYS A 36 15.57 2.16 11.09
CA CYS A 36 16.74 1.35 11.36
C CYS A 36 17.63 1.98 12.43
N THR A 37 18.16 1.16 13.33
CA THR A 37 19.03 1.62 14.44
C THR A 37 20.50 1.27 14.21
N GLY A 38 20.81 0.59 13.10
CA GLY A 38 22.17 0.13 12.77
C GLY A 38 22.60 -1.14 13.54
N PHE A 39 21.83 -1.60 14.53
CA PHE A 39 22.09 -2.90 15.17
C PHE A 39 21.78 -4.05 14.20
N PRO A 40 22.47 -5.19 14.29
CA PRO A 40 22.28 -6.29 13.33
C PRO A 40 20.85 -6.82 13.21
N ASN A 41 20.03 -6.68 14.26
CA ASN A 41 18.63 -7.11 14.22
C ASN A 41 17.66 -6.05 13.68
N ASN A 42 18.12 -4.82 13.45
CA ASN A 42 17.33 -3.69 12.96
C ASN A 42 18.18 -2.77 12.07
N GLN A 43 18.93 -3.36 11.14
CA GLN A 43 19.76 -2.64 10.18
C GLN A 43 18.93 -2.05 9.03
N GLY A 44 17.72 -2.57 8.78
CA GLY A 44 16.79 -2.01 7.80
C GLY A 44 16.98 -2.53 6.37
N TRP A 45 17.87 -3.49 6.17
CA TRP A 45 18.08 -4.19 4.89
C TRP A 45 18.42 -5.66 5.13
N LEU A 46 18.23 -6.53 4.13
CA LEU A 46 18.49 -7.97 4.27
C LEU A 46 19.99 -8.25 4.44
N LYS A 47 20.33 -9.11 5.40
CA LYS A 47 21.71 -9.61 5.51
C LYS A 47 22.04 -10.57 4.35
N PRO A 48 23.31 -10.63 3.89
CA PRO A 48 23.69 -11.49 2.76
C PRO A 48 23.44 -12.98 2.97
N GLU A 49 23.37 -13.46 4.22
CA GLU A 49 23.17 -14.89 4.50
C GLU A 49 21.70 -15.35 4.33
N TYR A 50 20.77 -14.40 4.14
CA TYR A 50 19.35 -14.68 3.90
C TYR A 50 19.01 -14.46 2.44
N ALA A 51 19.10 -15.54 1.66
CA ALA A 51 18.62 -15.56 0.29
C ALA A 51 17.10 -15.38 0.24
N THR A 52 16.65 -14.57 -0.69
CA THR A 52 15.23 -14.46 -1.04
C THR A 52 14.76 -15.67 -1.84
N VAL A 53 13.45 -15.86 -1.91
CA VAL A 53 12.81 -16.87 -2.73
C VAL A 53 13.16 -16.68 -4.21
N ALA A 54 13.33 -15.43 -4.67
CA ALA A 54 13.75 -15.15 -6.04
C ALA A 54 15.18 -15.65 -6.31
N GLU A 55 16.14 -15.38 -5.41
CA GLU A 55 17.50 -15.92 -5.49
C GLU A 55 17.51 -17.46 -5.51
N ILE A 56 16.64 -18.10 -4.71
CA ILE A 56 16.51 -19.56 -4.70
C ILE A 56 15.90 -20.07 -6.01
N LEU A 57 14.83 -19.44 -6.50
CA LEU A 57 14.09 -19.86 -7.70
C LEU A 57 14.92 -19.68 -8.99
N GLN A 58 15.87 -18.74 -9.01
CA GLN A 58 16.82 -18.60 -10.12
C GLN A 58 17.62 -19.90 -10.37
N GLU A 59 17.99 -20.65 -9.33
CA GLU A 59 18.69 -21.95 -9.45
C GLU A 59 17.80 -23.04 -10.10
N TYR A 60 16.48 -22.82 -10.15
CA TYR A 60 15.49 -23.71 -10.77
C TYR A 60 14.93 -23.16 -12.08
N ASP A 61 15.65 -22.23 -12.72
CA ASP A 61 15.30 -21.64 -14.01
C ASP A 61 13.91 -20.95 -13.99
N TYR A 62 13.55 -20.31 -12.88
CA TYR A 62 12.44 -19.36 -12.87
C TYR A 62 12.91 -17.99 -13.37
N THR A 63 12.06 -17.30 -14.10
CA THR A 63 12.19 -15.84 -14.26
C THR A 63 11.39 -15.13 -13.18
N SER A 64 12.02 -14.22 -12.44
CA SER A 64 11.43 -13.57 -11.28
C SER A 64 11.15 -12.08 -11.53
N PHE A 65 9.94 -11.63 -11.24
CA PHE A 65 9.50 -10.24 -11.38
C PHE A 65 9.05 -9.69 -10.04
N ALA A 66 9.49 -8.48 -9.69
CA ALA A 66 8.95 -7.72 -8.57
C ALA A 66 8.21 -6.50 -9.12
N VAL A 67 6.95 -6.32 -8.69
CA VAL A 67 6.12 -5.20 -9.11
C VAL A 67 5.45 -4.56 -7.90
N GLY A 68 5.66 -3.27 -7.69
CA GLY A 68 5.10 -2.49 -6.59
C GLY A 68 6.07 -2.22 -5.44
N LYS A 69 5.55 -2.20 -4.21
CA LYS A 69 6.26 -1.80 -3.00
C LYS A 69 7.40 -2.78 -2.65
N TRP A 70 8.62 -2.26 -2.54
CA TRP A 70 9.78 -3.03 -2.08
C TRP A 70 9.95 -3.00 -0.55
N HIS A 71 10.32 -1.84 0.01
CA HIS A 71 10.40 -1.54 1.44
C HIS A 71 11.33 -2.45 2.28
N LEU A 72 12.47 -2.83 1.68
CA LEU A 72 13.53 -3.62 2.30
C LEU A 72 14.90 -2.92 2.29
N LEU A 73 14.88 -1.59 2.26
CA LEU A 73 16.03 -0.72 2.50
C LEU A 73 15.56 0.65 3.02
N PRO A 74 16.40 1.37 3.77
CA PRO A 74 16.13 2.74 4.21
C PRO A 74 16.20 3.75 3.05
N LEU A 75 15.57 4.90 3.25
CA LEU A 75 15.46 5.99 2.28
C LEU A 75 16.81 6.50 1.75
N ASP A 76 17.83 6.55 2.60
CA ASP A 76 19.18 6.98 2.21
C ASP A 76 19.92 5.98 1.29
N ARG A 77 19.24 4.90 0.87
CA ARG A 77 19.76 3.87 -0.04
C ARG A 77 18.90 3.66 -1.28
N THR A 78 17.90 4.51 -1.50
CA THR A 78 17.03 4.48 -2.69
C THR A 78 17.55 5.35 -3.83
N GLU A 79 18.74 5.96 -3.68
CA GLU A 79 19.34 6.82 -4.69
C GLU A 79 19.72 6.06 -5.96
N GLU A 80 19.52 6.71 -7.12
CA GLU A 80 19.87 6.14 -8.43
C GLU A 80 21.36 5.84 -8.57
N GLN A 81 22.24 6.40 -7.75
CA GLN A 81 23.69 6.11 -7.76
C GLN A 81 24.07 4.90 -6.88
N GLY A 82 23.08 4.24 -6.28
CA GLY A 82 23.26 3.17 -5.32
C GLY A 82 23.45 3.69 -3.89
N PRO A 83 23.68 2.78 -2.93
CA PRO A 83 24.20 1.43 -3.14
C PRO A 83 23.08 0.39 -3.42
N TYR A 84 23.23 -0.45 -4.45
CA TYR A 84 22.14 -1.32 -4.93
C TYR A 84 22.01 -2.69 -4.24
N GLN A 85 22.83 -3.04 -3.24
CA GLN A 85 22.93 -4.44 -2.80
C GLN A 85 21.62 -5.03 -2.23
N ASN A 86 20.68 -4.19 -1.84
CA ASN A 86 19.35 -4.60 -1.35
C ASN A 86 18.22 -4.17 -2.28
N TRP A 87 18.53 -3.74 -3.49
CA TRP A 87 17.52 -3.48 -4.52
C TRP A 87 17.00 -4.81 -5.08
N PRO A 88 15.80 -4.84 -5.66
CA PRO A 88 15.17 -6.06 -6.15
C PRO A 88 16.07 -6.86 -7.11
N LEU A 89 16.76 -6.20 -8.04
CA LEU A 89 17.64 -6.88 -9.00
C LEU A 89 18.82 -7.57 -8.32
N GLN A 90 19.35 -7.00 -7.24
CA GLN A 90 20.43 -7.60 -6.45
C GLN A 90 19.91 -8.63 -5.45
N LYS A 91 18.59 -8.83 -5.39
CA LYS A 91 17.89 -9.83 -4.58
C LYS A 91 17.13 -10.82 -5.46
N GLY A 92 17.72 -11.19 -6.59
CA GLY A 92 17.28 -12.31 -7.43
C GLY A 92 16.11 -12.04 -8.36
N PHE A 93 15.58 -10.81 -8.43
CA PHE A 93 14.57 -10.45 -9.41
C PHE A 93 15.22 -10.05 -10.74
N ASP A 94 14.69 -10.56 -11.86
CA ASP A 94 15.17 -10.22 -13.20
C ASP A 94 14.64 -8.86 -13.69
N LYS A 95 13.46 -8.46 -13.19
CA LYS A 95 12.85 -7.15 -13.45
C LYS A 95 12.20 -6.56 -12.20
N PHE A 96 12.25 -5.23 -12.12
CA PHE A 96 11.54 -4.48 -11.11
C PHE A 96 10.78 -3.29 -11.69
N TYR A 97 9.57 -3.07 -11.19
CA TYR A 97 8.82 -1.85 -11.43
C TYR A 97 8.00 -1.49 -10.19
N GLY A 98 8.20 -0.33 -9.58
CA GLY A 98 7.42 0.06 -8.43
C GLY A 98 8.07 1.16 -7.62
N PHE A 99 7.97 1.10 -6.30
CA PHE A 99 8.51 2.13 -5.42
C PHE A 99 9.22 1.50 -4.22
N MET A 100 10.21 2.20 -3.69
CA MET A 100 11.14 1.64 -2.70
C MET A 100 10.70 1.84 -1.25
N GLU A 101 9.98 2.93 -0.99
CA GLU A 101 9.59 3.37 0.35
C GLU A 101 8.40 2.60 0.95
N GLY A 102 8.06 2.92 2.19
CA GLY A 102 6.92 2.38 2.91
C GLY A 102 5.56 2.76 2.30
N PHE A 103 5.50 3.89 1.61
CA PHE A 103 4.30 4.42 1.00
C PHE A 103 4.68 5.34 -0.15
N THR A 104 3.70 5.70 -0.96
CA THR A 104 3.87 6.69 -2.03
C THR A 104 2.52 7.29 -2.40
N ASP A 105 2.50 8.44 -3.05
CA ASP A 105 1.27 9.02 -3.61
C ASP A 105 0.78 8.13 -4.78
N GLN A 106 -0.51 7.82 -4.82
CA GLN A 106 -1.08 6.91 -5.81
C GLN A 106 -1.29 7.58 -7.17
N TYR A 107 -1.20 8.90 -7.23
CA TYR A 107 -1.34 9.72 -8.45
C TYR A 107 0.00 10.34 -8.88
N HIS A 108 0.94 10.55 -7.94
CA HIS A 108 2.29 11.08 -8.19
C HIS A 108 3.38 10.22 -7.52
N PRO A 109 3.50 8.92 -7.86
CA PRO A 109 4.42 8.03 -7.18
C PRO A 109 5.89 8.28 -7.56
N ASP A 110 6.78 8.00 -6.62
CA ASP A 110 8.22 7.92 -6.84
C ASP A 110 8.57 6.53 -7.40
N LEU A 111 8.64 6.44 -8.73
CA LEU A 111 8.79 5.16 -9.43
C LEU A 111 10.25 4.83 -9.74
N ILE A 112 10.56 3.55 -9.55
CA ILE A 112 11.80 2.90 -9.96
C ILE A 112 11.46 1.82 -10.98
N LYS A 113 12.24 1.77 -12.06
CA LYS A 113 12.28 0.66 -12.99
C LYS A 113 13.68 0.09 -13.04
N ASP A 114 13.80 -1.19 -12.72
CA ASP A 114 15.07 -1.88 -12.50
C ASP A 114 15.92 -1.11 -11.46
N ASN A 115 17.02 -0.47 -11.85
CA ASN A 115 17.87 0.34 -10.96
C ASN A 115 17.85 1.85 -11.30
N SER A 116 16.80 2.32 -11.98
CA SER A 116 16.68 3.72 -12.43
C SER A 116 15.39 4.38 -11.94
N VAL A 117 15.49 5.65 -11.57
CA VAL A 117 14.33 6.48 -11.23
C VAL A 117 13.62 6.86 -12.53
N ILE A 118 12.30 6.73 -12.56
CA ILE A 118 11.48 7.08 -13.70
C ILE A 118 10.31 7.97 -13.28
N GLN A 119 9.74 8.69 -14.25
CA GLN A 119 8.49 9.41 -14.05
C GLN A 119 7.29 8.49 -14.34
N PRO A 120 6.12 8.72 -13.72
CA PRO A 120 4.89 8.05 -14.09
C PRO A 120 4.61 8.15 -15.60
N PRO A 121 4.12 7.08 -16.24
CA PRO A 121 3.88 7.05 -17.68
C PRO A 121 2.72 7.95 -18.15
N LYS A 122 1.87 8.42 -17.22
CA LYS A 122 0.71 9.30 -17.46
C LYS A 122 0.56 10.26 -16.28
N SER A 123 -0.06 11.41 -16.51
CA SER A 123 -0.49 12.30 -15.42
C SER A 123 -1.83 11.87 -14.82
N PRO A 124 -2.21 12.37 -13.62
CA PRO A 124 -3.53 12.12 -13.06
C PRO A 124 -4.68 12.59 -13.96
N GLU A 125 -4.50 13.70 -14.69
CA GLU A 125 -5.47 14.23 -15.65
C GLU A 125 -5.67 13.30 -16.86
N GLU A 126 -4.65 12.51 -17.19
CA GLU A 126 -4.71 11.45 -18.19
C GLU A 126 -5.28 10.13 -17.63
N GLY A 127 -5.74 10.13 -16.37
CA GLY A 127 -6.31 8.98 -15.69
C GLY A 127 -5.28 8.06 -15.04
N TYR A 128 -4.10 8.57 -14.68
CA TYR A 128 -3.10 7.76 -13.98
C TYR A 128 -3.58 7.32 -12.59
N HIS A 129 -3.33 6.06 -12.24
CA HIS A 129 -3.38 5.58 -10.87
C HIS A 129 -2.41 4.40 -10.70
N LEU A 130 -1.62 4.42 -9.64
CA LEU A 130 -0.53 3.46 -9.41
C LEU A 130 -0.99 2.00 -9.45
N SER A 131 -2.14 1.67 -8.85
CA SER A 131 -2.63 0.28 -8.86
C SER A 131 -2.93 -0.27 -10.26
N GLU A 132 -3.36 0.59 -11.19
CA GLU A 132 -3.61 0.19 -12.58
C GLU A 132 -2.28 -0.04 -13.29
N ASP A 133 -1.35 0.91 -13.15
CA ASP A 133 -0.02 0.84 -13.73
C ASP A 133 0.76 -0.39 -13.26
N LEU A 134 0.78 -0.67 -11.95
CA LEU A 134 1.40 -1.89 -11.42
C LEU A 134 0.83 -3.17 -12.03
N SER A 135 -0.48 -3.21 -12.29
CA SER A 135 -1.14 -4.39 -12.87
C SER A 135 -0.86 -4.51 -14.36
N GLU A 136 -0.83 -3.38 -15.08
CA GLU A 136 -0.42 -3.32 -16.48
C GLU A 136 1.04 -3.79 -16.65
N GLN A 137 1.96 -3.37 -15.77
CA GLN A 137 3.35 -3.82 -15.80
C GLN A 137 3.51 -5.31 -15.46
N ALA A 138 2.75 -5.81 -14.46
CA ALA A 138 2.73 -7.23 -14.14
C ALA A 138 2.28 -8.08 -15.34
N VAL A 139 1.18 -7.70 -15.99
CA VAL A 139 0.70 -8.34 -17.22
C VAL A 139 1.74 -8.24 -18.34
N HIS A 140 2.36 -7.06 -18.51
CA HIS A 140 3.39 -6.85 -19.52
C HIS A 140 4.59 -7.80 -19.34
N TYR A 141 5.07 -7.98 -18.11
CA TYR A 141 6.17 -8.91 -17.82
C TYR A 141 5.78 -10.37 -18.04
N ILE A 142 4.58 -10.79 -17.63
CA ILE A 142 4.08 -12.15 -17.91
C ILE A 142 3.96 -12.36 -19.43
N TYR A 143 3.42 -11.38 -20.17
CA TYR A 143 3.31 -11.44 -21.63
C TYR A 143 4.68 -11.61 -22.30
N GLN A 144 5.66 -10.76 -21.96
CA GLN A 144 7.00 -10.83 -22.52
C GLN A 144 7.65 -12.19 -22.23
N HIS A 145 7.51 -12.67 -20.99
CA HIS A 145 8.04 -13.95 -20.55
C HIS A 145 7.44 -15.13 -21.31
N THR A 146 6.12 -15.25 -21.29
CA THR A 146 5.41 -16.38 -21.91
C THR A 146 5.53 -16.39 -23.43
N THR A 147 5.76 -15.23 -24.06
CA THR A 147 6.05 -15.14 -25.49
C THR A 147 7.48 -15.60 -25.82
N ALA A 148 8.47 -15.22 -25.01
CA ALA A 148 9.88 -15.53 -25.27
C ALA A 148 10.28 -16.93 -24.78
N TYR A 149 9.72 -17.38 -23.67
CA TYR A 149 10.07 -18.62 -22.96
C TYR A 149 8.80 -19.38 -22.49
N PRO A 150 7.97 -19.91 -23.42
CA PRO A 150 6.68 -20.53 -23.07
C PRO A 150 6.75 -21.67 -22.04
N GLU A 151 7.85 -22.44 -22.04
CA GLU A 151 8.04 -23.60 -21.15
C GLU A 151 8.75 -23.25 -19.83
N LYS A 152 9.28 -22.01 -19.72
CA LYS A 152 10.02 -21.58 -18.52
C LYS A 152 9.02 -21.04 -17.49
N PRO A 153 9.10 -21.44 -16.21
CA PRO A 153 8.20 -20.90 -15.19
C PRO A 153 8.57 -19.46 -14.81
N PHE A 154 7.62 -18.73 -14.23
CA PHE A 154 7.87 -17.40 -13.67
C PHE A 154 7.42 -17.30 -12.21
N PHE A 155 8.02 -16.37 -11.49
CA PHE A 155 7.62 -15.95 -10.16
C PHE A 155 7.30 -14.45 -10.19
N LEU A 156 6.08 -14.07 -9.83
CA LEU A 156 5.67 -12.67 -9.74
C LEU A 156 5.40 -12.30 -8.28
N TYR A 157 6.20 -11.38 -7.75
CA TYR A 157 5.93 -10.69 -6.49
C TYR A 157 5.22 -9.37 -6.79
N LEU A 158 3.90 -9.34 -6.61
CA LEU A 158 3.06 -8.16 -6.87
C LEU A 158 2.56 -7.56 -5.54
N ALA A 159 3.05 -6.37 -5.21
CA ALA A 159 2.82 -5.71 -3.93
C ALA A 159 2.26 -4.29 -4.11
N TYR A 160 0.94 -4.14 -4.10
CA TYR A 160 0.29 -2.83 -4.21
C TYR A 160 0.60 -1.89 -3.03
N GLY A 161 0.45 -0.58 -3.27
CA GLY A 161 0.38 0.45 -2.21
C GLY A 161 -1.01 0.60 -1.58
N ALA A 162 -1.95 -0.25 -1.98
CA ALA A 162 -3.35 -0.19 -1.62
C ALA A 162 -3.62 -0.27 -0.12
N ALA A 163 -4.65 0.46 0.33
CA ALA A 163 -5.09 0.50 1.73
C ALA A 163 -4.00 0.95 2.74
N HIS A 164 -2.91 1.52 2.23
CA HIS A 164 -1.91 2.26 3.00
C HIS A 164 -2.14 3.75 2.82
N SER A 165 -1.67 4.56 3.77
CA SER A 165 -1.62 6.01 3.62
C SER A 165 -0.71 6.41 2.44
N PRO A 166 -1.02 7.51 1.72
CA PRO A 166 -2.31 8.21 1.70
C PRO A 166 -3.42 7.37 1.06
N HIS A 167 -4.63 7.37 1.64
CA HIS A 167 -5.78 6.71 1.01
C HIS A 167 -6.25 7.53 -0.19
N GLN A 168 -5.99 7.01 -1.38
CA GLN A 168 -6.27 7.66 -2.66
C GLN A 168 -6.83 6.59 -3.60
N ALA A 169 -7.99 6.86 -4.19
CA ALA A 169 -8.67 5.98 -5.12
C ALA A 169 -9.48 6.81 -6.12
N PRO A 170 -9.84 6.26 -7.29
CA PRO A 170 -10.68 6.98 -8.23
C PRO A 170 -12.07 7.25 -7.64
N LYS A 171 -12.62 8.42 -7.96
CA LYS A 171 -13.84 8.95 -7.34
C LYS A 171 -15.03 7.99 -7.48
N GLU A 172 -15.15 7.35 -8.62
CA GLU A 172 -16.22 6.39 -8.94
C GLU A 172 -16.20 5.14 -8.08
N TYR A 173 -15.06 4.74 -7.48
CA TYR A 173 -15.00 3.66 -6.50
C TYR A 173 -15.40 4.16 -5.12
N ILE A 174 -14.91 5.34 -4.74
CA ILE A 174 -15.24 5.94 -3.44
C ILE A 174 -16.75 6.19 -3.33
N ASP A 175 -17.37 6.72 -4.40
CA ASP A 175 -18.78 7.09 -4.40
C ASP A 175 -19.73 5.88 -4.29
N ARG A 176 -19.29 4.65 -4.62
CA ARG A 176 -20.07 3.41 -4.39
C ARG A 176 -20.36 3.16 -2.92
N TYR A 177 -19.49 3.68 -2.04
CA TYR A 177 -19.58 3.50 -0.60
C TYR A 177 -20.26 4.65 0.14
N LYS A 178 -20.76 5.66 -0.58
CA LYS A 178 -21.40 6.83 0.03
C LYS A 178 -22.49 6.43 1.03
N GLY A 179 -22.33 6.87 2.27
CA GLY A 179 -23.27 6.64 3.37
C GLY A 179 -23.31 5.20 3.92
N LYS A 180 -22.44 4.30 3.45
CA LYS A 180 -22.36 2.90 3.94
C LYS A 180 -21.76 2.80 5.33
N PHE A 181 -21.11 3.85 5.80
CA PHE A 181 -20.38 3.89 7.07
C PHE A 181 -20.98 4.86 8.10
N ASP A 182 -22.13 5.48 7.81
CA ASP A 182 -22.76 6.52 8.64
C ASP A 182 -23.24 6.00 10.01
N GLU A 183 -23.48 4.69 10.14
CA GLU A 183 -23.86 4.04 11.40
C GLU A 183 -22.68 3.82 12.36
N GLY A 184 -21.45 4.02 11.88
CA GLY A 184 -20.26 4.02 12.72
C GLY A 184 -19.61 2.66 12.99
N TRP A 185 -18.34 2.72 13.38
CA TRP A 185 -17.50 1.54 13.62
C TRP A 185 -18.00 0.64 14.76
N ASP A 186 -18.75 1.18 15.72
CA ASP A 186 -19.29 0.43 16.85
C ASP A 186 -20.38 -0.55 16.44
N ILE A 187 -21.22 -0.19 15.46
CA ILE A 187 -22.23 -1.08 14.88
C ILE A 187 -21.60 -1.98 13.81
N ILE A 188 -20.73 -1.43 12.98
CA ILE A 188 -20.13 -2.15 11.85
C ILE A 188 -19.26 -3.31 12.32
N ARG A 189 -18.49 -3.14 13.40
CA ARG A 189 -17.67 -4.23 13.96
C ARG A 189 -18.51 -5.43 14.42
N GLU A 190 -19.68 -5.20 15.00
CA GLU A 190 -20.58 -6.27 15.43
C GLU A 190 -21.17 -7.00 14.21
N ARG A 191 -21.59 -6.23 13.20
CA ARG A 191 -22.08 -6.79 11.94
C ARG A 191 -21.02 -7.63 11.23
N TRP A 192 -19.80 -7.12 11.09
CA TRP A 192 -18.70 -7.86 10.48
C TRP A 192 -18.37 -9.13 11.26
N PHE A 193 -18.35 -9.06 12.59
CA PHE A 193 -18.12 -10.23 13.44
C PHE A 193 -19.19 -11.32 13.22
N GLU A 194 -20.46 -10.96 13.24
CA GLU A 194 -21.54 -11.92 13.00
C GLU A 194 -21.54 -12.46 11.57
N ASN A 195 -21.16 -11.65 10.59
CA ASN A 195 -20.99 -12.11 9.20
C ASN A 195 -19.81 -13.08 9.06
N GLN A 196 -18.67 -12.84 9.73
CA GLN A 196 -17.54 -13.77 9.76
C GLN A 196 -17.94 -15.12 10.37
N LYS A 197 -18.82 -15.12 11.39
CA LYS A 197 -19.41 -16.36 11.94
C LYS A 197 -20.32 -17.04 10.91
N LYS A 198 -21.24 -16.31 10.26
CA LYS A 198 -22.14 -16.88 9.24
C LYS A 198 -21.37 -17.52 8.07
N LEU A 199 -20.29 -16.88 7.62
CA LEU A 199 -19.39 -17.40 6.57
C LEU A 199 -18.46 -18.52 7.06
N GLY A 200 -18.46 -18.79 8.37
CA GLY A 200 -17.59 -19.77 9.02
C GLY A 200 -16.10 -19.41 8.94
N ILE A 201 -15.76 -18.15 8.70
CA ILE A 201 -14.37 -17.66 8.70
C ILE A 201 -13.78 -17.81 10.11
N ILE A 202 -14.56 -17.47 11.13
CA ILE A 202 -14.21 -17.65 12.55
C ILE A 202 -15.09 -18.73 13.22
N PRO A 203 -14.61 -19.40 14.28
CA PRO A 203 -15.42 -20.35 15.05
C PRO A 203 -16.72 -19.74 15.59
N GLN A 204 -17.79 -20.54 15.67
CA GLN A 204 -19.12 -20.09 16.15
C GLN A 204 -19.13 -19.65 17.62
N ASN A 205 -18.20 -20.20 18.42
CA ASN A 205 -18.03 -19.85 19.84
C ASN A 205 -17.02 -18.71 20.06
N THR A 206 -16.53 -18.07 19.00
CA THR A 206 -15.69 -16.87 19.14
C THR A 206 -16.48 -15.79 19.87
N VAL A 207 -15.82 -15.05 20.75
CA VAL A 207 -16.37 -13.90 21.49
C VAL A 207 -15.74 -12.63 20.93
N LEU A 208 -16.57 -11.63 20.59
CA LEU A 208 -16.09 -10.34 20.15
C LEU A 208 -15.34 -9.65 21.29
N THR A 209 -14.15 -9.11 21.00
CA THR A 209 -13.36 -8.39 21.99
C THR A 209 -14.04 -7.09 22.42
N PRO A 210 -13.78 -6.58 23.64
CA PRO A 210 -14.25 -5.26 24.03
C PRO A 210 -13.79 -4.17 23.05
N ARG A 211 -14.50 -3.04 23.02
CA ARG A 211 -14.09 -1.85 22.25
C ARG A 211 -12.74 -1.35 22.75
N ASN A 212 -11.86 -0.94 21.84
CA ASN A 212 -10.61 -0.29 22.23
C ASN A 212 -10.93 1.04 22.92
N GLN A 213 -10.54 1.18 24.18
CA GLN A 213 -10.81 2.38 25.00
C GLN A 213 -10.07 3.62 24.51
N LEU A 214 -9.02 3.45 23.69
CA LEU A 214 -8.26 4.55 23.10
C LEU A 214 -8.90 5.13 21.83
N VAL A 215 -9.95 4.50 21.30
CA VAL A 215 -10.76 5.03 20.19
C VAL A 215 -12.01 5.66 20.81
N LYS A 216 -12.45 6.83 20.33
CA LYS A 216 -13.69 7.47 20.81
C LYS A 216 -14.92 6.65 20.37
N ALA A 217 -16.00 6.63 21.14
CA ALA A 217 -17.22 5.94 20.69
C ALA A 217 -17.87 6.74 19.55
N TRP A 218 -18.50 6.08 18.59
CA TRP A 218 -19.11 6.77 17.45
C TRP A 218 -20.16 7.79 17.87
N ASP A 219 -20.97 7.46 18.88
CA ASP A 219 -22.01 8.35 19.41
C ASP A 219 -21.47 9.53 20.23
N GLU A 220 -20.19 9.49 20.62
CA GLU A 220 -19.50 10.59 21.30
C GLU A 220 -18.91 11.60 20.30
N LEU A 221 -18.86 11.26 19.01
CA LEU A 221 -18.37 12.14 17.96
C LEU A 221 -19.38 13.26 17.68
N SER A 222 -18.85 14.43 17.35
CA SER A 222 -19.57 15.52 16.71
C SER A 222 -20.04 15.11 15.30
N GLU A 223 -21.04 15.81 14.79
CA GLU A 223 -21.58 15.55 13.45
C GLU A 223 -20.55 15.76 12.34
N ASP A 224 -19.56 16.65 12.54
CA ASP A 224 -18.50 16.88 11.56
C ASP A 224 -17.43 15.77 11.61
N GLU A 225 -17.05 15.30 12.81
CA GLU A 225 -16.19 14.11 12.97
C GLU A 225 -16.82 12.90 12.28
N LYS A 226 -18.12 12.64 12.49
CA LYS A 226 -18.82 11.50 11.85
C LYS A 226 -18.76 11.57 10.33
N LYS A 227 -19.01 12.74 9.72
CA LYS A 227 -18.93 12.92 8.26
C LYS A 227 -17.52 12.66 7.73
N VAL A 228 -16.50 13.22 8.38
CA VAL A 228 -15.11 13.08 7.93
C VAL A 228 -14.65 11.63 8.07
N TYR A 229 -14.92 10.97 9.19
CA TYR A 229 -14.46 9.61 9.43
C TYR A 229 -15.23 8.58 8.61
N ALA A 230 -16.55 8.78 8.38
CA ALA A 230 -17.29 7.99 7.42
C ALA A 230 -16.66 8.12 6.03
N ARG A 231 -16.34 9.35 5.60
CA ARG A 231 -15.67 9.60 4.33
C ARG A 231 -14.31 8.92 4.24
N TYR A 232 -13.48 8.92 5.28
CA TYR A 232 -12.21 8.17 5.28
C TYR A 232 -12.43 6.67 5.03
N MET A 233 -13.46 6.08 5.64
CA MET A 233 -13.77 4.67 5.43
C MET A 233 -14.33 4.39 4.04
N GLU A 234 -15.10 5.32 3.45
CA GLU A 234 -15.51 5.25 2.04
C GLU A 234 -14.32 5.25 1.09
N VAL A 235 -13.32 6.12 1.34
CA VAL A 235 -12.09 6.16 0.53
C VAL A 235 -11.31 4.86 0.70
N PHE A 236 -11.14 4.37 1.92
CA PHE A 236 -10.48 3.09 2.19
C PHE A 236 -11.16 1.93 1.46
N ALA A 237 -12.49 1.84 1.55
CA ALA A 237 -13.26 0.78 0.90
C ALA A 237 -13.20 0.88 -0.63
N GLY A 238 -13.32 2.09 -1.18
CA GLY A 238 -13.15 2.35 -2.61
C GLY A 238 -11.75 1.98 -3.11
N PHE A 239 -10.72 2.28 -2.33
CA PHE A 239 -9.33 1.92 -2.67
C PHE A 239 -9.14 0.40 -2.68
N LEU A 240 -9.71 -0.31 -1.71
CA LEU A 240 -9.65 -1.77 -1.66
C LEU A 240 -10.40 -2.40 -2.85
N GLU A 241 -11.61 -1.93 -3.18
CA GLU A 241 -12.37 -2.41 -4.34
C GLU A 241 -11.65 -2.13 -5.67
N HIS A 242 -11.07 -0.93 -5.83
CA HIS A 242 -10.29 -0.59 -7.01
C HIS A 242 -9.09 -1.52 -7.20
N THR A 243 -8.39 -1.82 -6.11
CA THR A 243 -7.24 -2.73 -6.11
C THR A 243 -7.66 -4.17 -6.41
N ASP A 244 -8.77 -4.64 -5.85
CA ASP A 244 -9.32 -5.97 -6.15
C ASP A 244 -9.62 -6.13 -7.64
N GLU A 245 -10.19 -5.11 -8.28
CA GLU A 245 -10.39 -5.11 -9.72
C GLU A 245 -9.07 -5.18 -10.50
N GLN A 246 -8.01 -4.51 -10.03
CA GLN A 246 -6.71 -4.57 -10.68
C GLN A 246 -6.03 -5.93 -10.50
N ILE A 247 -6.19 -6.57 -9.34
CA ILE A 247 -5.79 -7.97 -9.15
C ILE A 247 -6.55 -8.84 -10.15
N GLY A 248 -7.87 -8.64 -10.28
CA GLY A 248 -8.72 -9.31 -11.26
C GLY A 248 -8.15 -9.26 -12.67
N LYS A 249 -7.71 -8.08 -13.15
CA LYS A 249 -7.11 -7.94 -14.50
C LYS A 249 -5.86 -8.81 -14.71
N VAL A 250 -5.02 -8.99 -13.68
CA VAL A 250 -3.85 -9.89 -13.77
C VAL A 250 -4.31 -11.35 -13.84
N ILE A 251 -5.31 -11.72 -13.05
CA ILE A 251 -5.90 -13.07 -13.06
C ILE A 251 -6.57 -13.37 -14.41
N ASP A 252 -7.37 -12.44 -14.92
CA ASP A 252 -8.04 -12.55 -16.22
C ASP A 252 -7.04 -12.73 -17.35
N TYR A 253 -5.88 -12.06 -17.26
CA TYR A 253 -4.79 -12.28 -18.23
C TYR A 253 -4.22 -13.70 -18.14
N LEU A 254 -4.02 -14.26 -16.94
CA LEU A 254 -3.59 -15.65 -16.77
C LEU A 254 -4.64 -16.64 -17.31
N ASP A 255 -5.92 -16.36 -17.14
CA ASP A 255 -7.01 -17.14 -17.74
C ASP A 255 -6.96 -17.06 -19.27
N MET A 256 -6.76 -15.87 -19.83
CA MET A 256 -6.68 -15.64 -21.27
C MET A 256 -5.53 -16.42 -21.94
N ILE A 257 -4.39 -16.56 -21.26
CA ILE A 257 -3.23 -17.33 -21.77
C ILE A 257 -3.22 -18.79 -21.30
N GLU A 258 -4.31 -19.27 -20.70
CA GLU A 258 -4.47 -20.64 -20.20
C GLU A 258 -3.39 -21.06 -19.17
N GLN A 259 -2.87 -20.11 -18.39
CA GLN A 259 -1.87 -20.37 -17.34
C GLN A 259 -2.45 -20.37 -15.92
N ARG A 260 -3.73 -20.02 -15.74
CA ARG A 260 -4.36 -19.89 -14.41
C ARG A 260 -4.26 -21.17 -13.57
N ASP A 261 -4.55 -22.32 -14.16
CA ASP A 261 -4.54 -23.62 -13.49
C ASP A 261 -3.13 -24.12 -13.18
N ASN A 262 -2.13 -23.62 -13.91
CA ASN A 262 -0.72 -23.90 -13.70
C ASN A 262 -0.03 -22.86 -12.80
N THR A 263 -0.78 -21.90 -12.24
CA THR A 263 -0.23 -20.83 -11.41
C THR A 263 -0.67 -21.00 -9.96
N ILE A 264 0.30 -21.08 -9.04
CA ILE A 264 0.02 -20.97 -7.60
C ILE A 264 -0.17 -19.49 -7.26
N ILE A 265 -1.33 -19.14 -6.72
CA ILE A 265 -1.67 -17.76 -6.36
C ILE A 265 -1.83 -17.66 -4.85
N VAL A 266 -1.02 -16.78 -4.25
CA VAL A 266 -1.05 -16.49 -2.81
C VAL A 266 -1.38 -15.02 -2.64
N LEU A 267 -2.49 -14.73 -1.97
CA LEU A 267 -2.90 -13.38 -1.59
C LEU A 267 -2.78 -13.22 -0.08
N LEU A 268 -2.11 -12.17 0.37
CA LEU A 268 -1.98 -11.81 1.78
C LEU A 268 -1.91 -10.29 1.96
N SER A 269 -2.32 -9.81 3.12
CA SER A 269 -1.95 -8.48 3.61
C SER A 269 -0.65 -8.59 4.43
N ASP A 270 0.22 -7.59 4.39
CA ASP A 270 1.50 -7.64 5.10
C ASP A 270 1.37 -7.39 6.63
N ASN A 271 0.28 -6.78 7.09
CA ASN A 271 -0.02 -6.59 8.52
C ASN A 271 -1.50 -6.29 8.76
N GLY A 272 -1.87 -6.05 10.03
CA GLY A 272 -3.21 -5.54 10.37
C GLY A 272 -3.42 -4.09 9.94
N THR A 273 -4.62 -3.56 10.20
CA THR A 273 -5.00 -2.16 9.88
C THR A 273 -4.10 -1.14 10.60
N SER A 274 -3.69 -0.09 9.89
CA SER A 274 -2.80 0.95 10.41
C SER A 274 -3.51 1.94 11.35
N ALA A 275 -2.78 2.42 12.36
CA ALA A 275 -3.20 3.49 13.27
C ALA A 275 -2.40 4.79 13.08
N GLU A 276 -1.58 4.89 12.02
CA GLU A 276 -0.63 5.99 11.78
C GLU A 276 -1.29 7.38 11.63
N GLY A 277 -2.60 7.43 11.35
CA GLY A 277 -3.38 8.67 11.28
C GLY A 277 -3.78 9.26 12.65
N GLY A 278 -3.47 8.59 13.76
CA GLY A 278 -3.94 9.02 15.08
C GLY A 278 -5.47 8.98 15.23
N GLN A 279 -6.00 9.69 16.23
CA GLN A 279 -7.46 9.75 16.48
C GLN A 279 -8.22 10.58 15.44
N GLU A 280 -7.57 11.59 14.86
CA GLU A 280 -8.23 12.58 14.00
C GLU A 280 -7.99 12.36 12.50
N GLY A 281 -7.05 11.48 12.15
CA GLY A 281 -6.50 11.41 10.80
C GLY A 281 -5.51 12.54 10.53
N HIS A 282 -4.75 12.41 9.45
CA HIS A 282 -3.82 13.43 8.98
C HIS A 282 -4.03 13.67 7.48
N PHE A 283 -4.13 14.94 7.07
CA PHE A 283 -4.33 15.36 5.68
C PHE A 283 -3.03 15.83 5.00
N VAL A 284 -1.93 16.02 5.75
CA VAL A 284 -0.69 16.59 5.23
C VAL A 284 0.44 15.56 5.29
N HIS A 285 1.01 15.28 4.12
CA HIS A 285 2.03 14.25 3.89
C HIS A 285 3.39 14.56 4.55
N GLU A 286 3.78 15.85 4.68
CA GLU A 286 5.14 16.21 5.13
C GLU A 286 5.47 15.86 6.59
N LYS A 287 4.49 15.56 7.45
CA LYS A 287 4.72 15.44 8.91
C LYS A 287 4.76 14.03 9.49
N SER A 288 4.41 12.98 8.75
CA SER A 288 4.48 11.61 9.28
C SER A 288 5.93 11.18 9.57
N LEU A 289 6.89 11.67 8.79
CA LEU A 289 8.32 11.43 9.04
C LEU A 289 8.85 12.21 10.27
N ASP A 290 8.31 13.39 10.57
CA ASP A 290 8.77 14.20 11.71
C ASP A 290 8.27 13.67 13.06
N ILE A 291 7.07 13.07 13.10
CA ILE A 291 6.55 12.42 14.31
C ILE A 291 7.42 11.22 14.69
N LEU A 292 7.85 10.42 13.71
CA LEU A 292 8.76 9.30 13.91
C LEU A 292 10.19 9.74 14.26
N LYS A 293 10.61 10.95 13.84
CA LYS A 293 11.97 11.48 14.07
C LYS A 293 12.15 12.29 15.36
N THR A 294 11.13 13.01 15.84
CA THR A 294 11.36 14.10 16.82
C THR A 294 10.61 13.97 18.15
N GLY A 295 9.62 13.07 18.27
CA GLY A 295 8.88 12.89 19.53
C GLY A 295 8.22 14.15 20.09
N THR A 296 8.01 15.18 19.25
CA THR A 296 7.49 16.48 19.68
C THR A 296 6.05 16.65 19.20
N GLU A 297 5.11 16.82 20.13
CA GLU A 297 3.74 17.24 19.82
C GLU A 297 3.76 18.65 19.23
N VAL A 298 3.26 18.81 18.01
CA VAL A 298 3.00 20.13 17.41
C VAL A 298 1.52 20.23 17.11
N GLN A 299 0.84 21.14 17.80
CA GLN A 299 -0.57 21.46 17.57
C GLN A 299 -0.75 22.12 16.20
N VAL A 300 -1.82 21.74 15.49
CA VAL A 300 -2.24 22.38 14.24
C VAL A 300 -3.52 23.15 14.51
N GLU A 301 -3.49 24.47 14.28
CA GLU A 301 -4.68 25.34 14.31
C GLU A 301 -5.53 25.15 13.06
N TYR A 302 -6.82 24.92 13.28
CA TYR A 302 -7.87 24.84 12.27
C TYR A 302 -8.32 26.24 11.86
N SER A 303 -8.18 26.59 10.57
CA SER A 303 -8.86 27.76 9.99
C SER A 303 -9.90 27.29 8.97
N GLY A 304 -11.17 27.36 9.36
CA GLY A 304 -12.27 26.70 8.67
C GLY A 304 -12.71 27.34 7.35
N LYS A 305 -13.21 26.49 6.44
CA LYS A 305 -14.58 26.50 5.90
C LYS A 305 -14.78 25.29 4.98
N ILE A 306 -15.66 24.39 5.41
CA ILE A 306 -15.97 23.08 4.81
C ILE A 306 -17.02 23.28 3.71
N ASN A 307 -16.62 23.75 2.52
CA ASN A 307 -17.43 23.61 1.30
C ASN A 307 -16.62 23.67 -0.01
N GLU A 308 -15.30 23.87 0.05
CA GLU A 308 -14.41 23.79 -1.12
C GLU A 308 -13.20 22.94 -0.71
N ILE A 309 -13.26 21.62 -0.95
CA ILE A 309 -12.04 20.81 -0.96
C ILE A 309 -11.55 20.82 -2.41
N GLU A 310 -10.87 21.90 -2.79
CA GLU A 310 -10.02 21.95 -3.97
C GLU A 310 -8.66 21.35 -3.61
N PHE A 311 -8.26 20.31 -4.33
CA PHE A 311 -6.91 19.77 -4.27
C PHE A 311 -5.96 20.78 -4.92
N ARG A 312 -5.14 21.46 -4.13
CA ARG A 312 -4.01 22.23 -4.65
C ARG A 312 -2.73 21.46 -4.43
N ALA A 313 -2.13 20.99 -5.53
CA ALA A 313 -0.70 20.74 -5.57
C ALA A 313 0.00 22.08 -5.34
N ALA A 314 0.87 22.16 -4.32
CA ALA A 314 1.73 23.33 -4.17
C ALA A 314 2.80 23.28 -5.26
N PRO A 315 2.98 24.37 -6.01
CA PRO A 315 4.31 24.93 -6.04
C PRO A 315 4.29 26.41 -5.70
N GLN A 316 5.30 26.79 -4.92
CA GLN A 316 5.86 28.13 -4.72
C GLN A 316 5.00 29.36 -5.08
N VAL A 317 4.71 30.13 -4.04
CA VAL A 317 4.30 31.54 -3.99
C VAL A 317 4.62 32.33 -5.27
N VAL A 318 3.60 32.60 -6.10
CA VAL A 318 3.45 33.87 -6.82
C VAL A 318 1.98 34.27 -6.73
N THR A 319 1.73 35.33 -5.99
CA THR A 319 0.44 36.01 -5.89
C THR A 319 0.14 36.77 -7.17
N SER A 320 -1.01 36.53 -7.80
CA SER A 320 -1.77 37.62 -8.43
C SER A 320 -3.26 37.29 -8.49
N LYS A 321 -4.04 38.28 -8.08
CA LYS A 321 -5.48 38.28 -7.81
C LYS A 321 -6.35 38.21 -9.08
N GLU A 322 -5.72 38.05 -10.25
CA GLU A 322 -6.37 38.18 -11.57
C GLU A 322 -6.87 36.85 -12.14
N MET A 323 -6.39 35.69 -11.64
CA MET A 323 -6.90 34.37 -12.09
C MET A 323 -8.25 33.98 -11.46
N LEU A 324 -8.63 34.62 -10.35
CA LEU A 324 -9.89 34.34 -9.65
C LEU A 324 -11.10 34.97 -10.35
N ASP A 325 -10.95 36.10 -11.02
CA ASP A 325 -12.07 36.80 -11.67
C ASP A 325 -12.46 36.19 -13.03
N GLU A 326 -11.63 35.32 -13.61
CA GLU A 326 -11.90 34.67 -14.90
C GLU A 326 -12.61 33.30 -14.76
N PHE A 327 -12.54 32.66 -13.57
CA PHE A 327 -13.17 31.37 -13.29
C PHE A 327 -14.64 31.44 -12.83
N PHE A 328 -15.14 32.62 -12.43
CA PHE A 328 -16.52 32.81 -11.94
C PHE A 328 -17.53 33.31 -13.00
N ARG A 329 -17.23 33.18 -14.29
CA ARG A 329 -18.26 33.34 -15.35
C ARG A 329 -18.65 31.98 -15.89
N LEU A 330 -19.94 31.66 -15.77
CA LEU A 330 -20.82 30.71 -16.48
C LEU A 330 -21.90 30.32 -15.45
N ASP A 331 -23.14 30.81 -15.47
CA ASP A 331 -24.20 30.55 -16.47
C ASP A 331 -24.07 29.22 -17.21
#